data_AF-A0A7K4LPG8-F1
#
_entry.id   AF-A0A7K4LPG8-F1
#
_cell.length_a   1.000
_cell.length_b   1.000
_cell.length_c   1.000
_cell.angle_alpha   90.00
_cell.angle_beta   90.00
_cell.angle_gamma   90.00
#
_symmetry.space_group_name_H-M   'P 1'
#
loop_
_entity.id
_entity.type
_entity.pdbx_description
1 polymer ?
#
loop_
_entity_poly.entity_id
_entity_poly.type
_entity_poly.pdbx_seq_one_letter_code
_entity_poly.pdbx_strand_id
1 'polypeptide(L)'
;MVTWKMKFSTYCLLAYRYDKNETRNLNCSEKMTWKYSPDSNPALRIYPVDLSDEGNYTCEIVNSDGNFRFFSYLAVIVPPTVTLTTDNGGVVICQASAGKPAAEISWVPANNHSTEKEVHHRNGTVTRVSSIDWKSNVHPTVTCLITHPATNKTLSLDLLYASLNLYYLMIGGSVSVAAAIGIGVILCLIFRCK
;
A
#
# COMPACT_ATOMS: atom_id res chain seq x y z
N MET A 1 27.17 -18.42 -13.45
CA MET A 1 25.83 -18.13 -14.02
C MET A 1 24.94 -17.68 -12.88
N VAL A 2 24.19 -16.60 -13.05
CA VAL A 2 23.20 -16.14 -12.06
C VAL A 2 21.82 -16.16 -12.69
N THR A 3 20.82 -16.70 -12.00
CA THR A 3 19.43 -16.75 -12.47
C THR A 3 18.47 -16.26 -11.40
N TRP A 4 17.46 -15.50 -11.81
CA TRP A 4 16.30 -15.14 -11.02
C TRP A 4 15.07 -15.78 -11.62
N LYS A 5 14.27 -16.44 -10.78
CA LYS A 5 13.04 -17.15 -11.13
C LYS A 5 11.90 -16.58 -10.30
N MET A 6 10.80 -16.23 -10.96
CA MET A 6 9.56 -15.83 -10.30
C MET A 6 8.45 -16.82 -10.69
N LYS A 7 7.67 -17.24 -9.70
CA LYS A 7 6.56 -18.17 -9.91
C LYS A 7 5.24 -17.39 -9.96
N PHE A 8 4.93 -16.80 -11.12
CA PHE A 8 3.56 -16.40 -11.48
C PHE A 8 3.06 -17.29 -12.64
N SER A 9 1.80 -17.12 -13.07
CA SER A 9 1.09 -17.99 -14.05
C SER A 9 1.92 -18.36 -15.30
N THR A 10 2.87 -17.51 -15.68
CA THR A 10 3.99 -17.81 -16.58
C THR A 10 5.32 -17.61 -15.85
N TYR A 11 6.21 -18.61 -15.92
CA TYR A 11 7.53 -18.56 -15.29
C TYR A 11 8.40 -17.46 -15.92
N CYS A 12 8.74 -16.43 -15.14
CA CYS A 12 9.70 -15.38 -15.53
C CYS A 12 11.12 -15.81 -15.13
N LEU A 13 12.06 -15.73 -16.08
CA LEU A 13 13.47 -16.03 -15.90
C LEU A 13 14.36 -14.87 -16.38
N LEU A 14 15.16 -14.33 -15.47
CA LEU A 14 16.27 -13.43 -15.79
C LEU A 14 17.58 -14.15 -15.51
N ALA A 15 18.43 -14.31 -16.51
CA ALA A 15 19.68 -15.08 -16.39
C ALA A 15 20.86 -14.33 -17.00
N TYR A 16 22.02 -14.42 -16.35
CA TYR A 16 23.28 -13.85 -16.83
C TYR A 16 24.34 -14.93 -16.82
N ARG A 17 24.98 -15.06 -17.97
CA ARG A 17 25.97 -16.06 -18.27
C ARG A 17 27.33 -15.39 -18.43
N TYR A 18 28.17 -15.56 -17.41
CA TYR A 18 29.48 -14.89 -17.29
C TYR A 18 30.45 -15.28 -18.40
N ASP A 19 30.54 -16.57 -18.74
CA ASP A 19 31.46 -17.10 -19.76
C ASP A 19 31.19 -16.56 -21.17
N LYS A 20 29.95 -16.15 -21.45
CA LYS A 20 29.55 -15.58 -22.74
C LYS A 20 29.27 -14.08 -22.67
N ASN A 21 29.31 -13.49 -21.48
CA ASN A 21 28.82 -12.14 -21.21
C ASN A 21 27.41 -11.90 -21.79
N GLU A 22 26.52 -12.87 -21.64
CA GLU A 22 25.16 -12.87 -22.23
C GLU A 22 24.08 -12.74 -21.15
N THR A 23 23.08 -11.90 -21.40
CA THR A 23 21.83 -11.83 -20.62
C THR A 23 20.69 -12.51 -21.36
N ARG A 24 19.88 -13.30 -20.66
CA ARG A 24 18.62 -13.86 -21.15
C ARG A 24 17.47 -13.37 -20.29
N ASN A 25 16.40 -12.92 -20.94
CA ASN A 25 15.13 -12.57 -20.33
C ASN A 25 14.04 -13.39 -21.03
N LEU A 26 13.31 -14.20 -20.25
CA LEU A 26 12.18 -14.99 -20.74
C LEU A 26 10.94 -14.65 -19.94
N ASN A 27 9.90 -14.17 -20.63
CA ASN A 27 8.56 -13.93 -20.10
C ASN A 27 8.49 -13.00 -18.87
N CYS A 28 9.50 -12.16 -18.64
CA CYS A 28 9.47 -11.17 -17.57
C CYS A 28 8.90 -9.85 -18.06
N SER A 29 8.24 -9.11 -17.17
CA SER A 29 7.74 -7.77 -17.46
C SER A 29 8.91 -6.78 -17.62
N GLU A 30 8.75 -5.79 -18.49
CA GLU A 30 9.76 -4.74 -18.75
C GLU A 30 10.11 -3.92 -17.50
N LYS A 31 9.22 -3.88 -16.50
CA LYS A 31 9.46 -3.26 -15.18
C LYS A 31 10.56 -3.96 -14.37
N MET A 32 10.87 -5.21 -14.71
CA MET A 32 11.88 -6.01 -14.05
C MET A 32 13.21 -5.82 -14.76
N THR A 33 14.07 -4.99 -14.18
CA THR A 33 15.37 -4.70 -14.76
C THR A 33 16.48 -5.17 -13.84
N TRP A 34 17.64 -5.41 -14.43
CA TRP A 34 18.88 -5.52 -13.69
C TRP A 34 19.98 -4.84 -14.50
N LYS A 35 20.98 -4.30 -13.81
CA LYS A 35 22.19 -3.83 -14.46
C LYS A 35 23.31 -4.68 -13.89
N TYR A 36 23.57 -5.83 -14.53
CA TYR A 36 24.74 -6.63 -14.21
C TYR A 36 25.94 -6.03 -14.95
N SER A 37 26.84 -5.38 -14.22
CA SER A 37 28.25 -5.23 -14.58
C SER A 37 29.12 -6.15 -13.70
N PRO A 38 30.31 -6.57 -14.14
CA PRO A 38 31.28 -7.32 -13.32
C PRO A 38 31.57 -6.65 -11.96
N ASP A 39 31.43 -5.32 -11.90
CA ASP A 39 31.66 -4.49 -10.71
C ASP A 39 30.39 -4.28 -9.85
N SER A 40 29.24 -4.84 -10.26
CA SER A 40 27.95 -4.61 -9.60
C SER A 40 27.33 -5.91 -9.11
N ASN A 41 26.66 -5.84 -7.96
CA ASN A 41 25.93 -6.99 -7.42
C ASN A 41 24.79 -7.40 -8.36
N PRO A 42 24.58 -8.72 -8.59
CA PRO A 42 23.46 -9.23 -9.37
C PRO A 42 22.13 -9.01 -8.62
N ALA A 43 21.62 -7.80 -8.68
CA ALA A 43 20.41 -7.41 -7.98
C ALA A 43 19.23 -7.26 -8.94
N LEU A 44 18.11 -7.91 -8.61
CA LEU A 44 16.84 -7.75 -9.31
C LEU A 44 16.21 -6.42 -8.86
N ARG A 45 15.81 -5.59 -9.83
CA ARG A 45 15.07 -4.34 -9.61
C ARG A 45 13.70 -4.47 -10.24
N ILE A 46 12.68 -4.04 -9.50
CA ILE A 46 11.29 -4.02 -9.96
C ILE A 46 10.78 -2.60 -9.79
N TYR A 47 10.42 -1.95 -10.89
CA TYR A 47 9.88 -0.60 -10.87
C TYR A 47 9.05 -0.28 -12.12
N PRO A 48 7.81 0.24 -11.98
CA PRO A 48 7.06 0.41 -10.73
C PRO A 48 6.60 -0.95 -10.17
N VAL A 49 6.45 -1.04 -8.84
CA VAL A 49 5.92 -2.25 -8.17
C VAL A 49 4.40 -2.23 -8.18
N ASP A 50 3.76 -3.35 -8.50
CA ASP A 50 2.31 -3.55 -8.39
C ASP A 50 1.94 -4.79 -7.57
N LEU A 51 0.65 -4.95 -7.27
CA LEU A 51 0.14 -6.08 -6.48
C LEU A 51 0.41 -7.46 -7.11
N SER A 52 0.59 -7.54 -8.43
CA SER A 52 0.88 -8.79 -9.12
C SER A 52 2.35 -9.23 -9.00
N ASP A 53 3.24 -8.33 -8.56
CA ASP A 53 4.62 -8.66 -8.23
C ASP A 53 4.76 -9.42 -6.90
N GLU A 54 3.72 -9.45 -6.06
CA GLU A 54 3.76 -10.18 -4.81
C GLU A 54 3.99 -11.67 -5.03
N GLY A 55 5.00 -12.24 -4.34
CA GLY A 55 5.28 -13.66 -4.47
C GLY A 55 6.70 -14.07 -4.10
N ASN A 56 7.02 -15.32 -4.46
CA ASN A 56 8.30 -15.94 -4.19
C ASN A 56 9.27 -15.71 -5.36
N TYR A 57 10.42 -15.14 -5.03
CA TYR A 57 11.55 -14.91 -5.89
C TYR A 57 12.68 -15.86 -5.49
N THR A 58 13.21 -16.58 -6.47
CA THR A 58 14.36 -17.47 -6.26
C THR A 58 15.54 -16.94 -7.05
N CYS A 59 16.67 -16.75 -6.40
CA CYS A 59 17.93 -16.56 -7.08
C CYS A 59 18.75 -17.85 -7.03
N GLU A 60 19.37 -18.24 -8.14
CA GLU A 60 20.34 -19.34 -8.19
C GLU A 60 21.67 -18.83 -8.75
N ILE A 61 22.76 -19.11 -8.04
CA ILE A 61 24.13 -18.83 -8.45
C ILE A 61 24.83 -20.17 -8.68
N VAL A 62 25.38 -20.36 -9.88
CA VAL A 62 26.18 -21.52 -10.25
C VAL A 62 27.59 -21.07 -10.59
N ASN A 63 28.58 -21.53 -9.84
CA ASN A 63 30.01 -21.29 -10.06
C ASN A 63 30.82 -22.59 -9.87
N SER A 64 32.15 -22.50 -9.87
CA SER A 64 33.05 -23.65 -9.63
C SER A 64 32.84 -24.32 -8.28
N ASP A 65 32.35 -23.55 -7.29
CA ASP A 65 32.26 -23.98 -5.90
C ASP A 65 30.93 -24.70 -5.62
N GLY A 66 29.96 -24.57 -6.53
CA GLY A 66 28.69 -25.29 -6.45
C GLY A 66 27.50 -24.52 -7.01
N ASN A 67 26.31 -24.97 -6.61
CA ASN A 67 25.02 -24.35 -6.93
C ASN A 67 24.36 -23.86 -5.64
N PHE A 68 24.16 -22.55 -5.55
CA PHE A 68 23.58 -21.87 -4.40
C PHE A 68 22.20 -21.35 -4.78
N ARG A 69 21.19 -21.59 -3.95
CA ARG A 69 19.82 -21.11 -4.15
C ARG A 69 19.36 -20.27 -2.97
N PHE A 70 18.82 -19.10 -3.27
CA PHE A 70 18.32 -18.13 -2.30
C PHE A 70 16.84 -17.84 -2.57
N PHE A 71 16.04 -17.85 -1.52
CA PHE A 71 14.60 -17.61 -1.61
C PHE A 71 14.26 -16.29 -0.91
N SER A 72 13.39 -15.50 -1.53
CA SER A 72 12.91 -14.23 -0.98
C SER A 72 11.44 -14.07 -1.29
N TYR A 73 10.66 -13.65 -0.30
CA TYR A 73 9.26 -13.32 -0.49
C TYR A 73 9.10 -11.80 -0.59
N LEU A 74 8.54 -11.33 -1.70
CA LEU A 74 8.17 -9.94 -1.88
C LEU A 74 6.74 -9.74 -1.42
N ALA A 75 6.55 -8.98 -0.34
CA ALA A 75 5.23 -8.50 0.10
C ALA A 75 5.02 -7.07 -0.38
N VAL A 76 3.85 -6.80 -0.97
CA VAL A 76 3.44 -5.47 -1.44
C VAL A 76 2.56 -4.81 -0.37
N ILE A 77 2.92 -3.57 -0.03
CA ILE A 77 2.19 -2.73 0.94
C ILE A 77 1.45 -1.64 0.15
N VAL A 78 0.15 -1.47 0.43
CA VAL A 78 -0.70 -0.46 -0.22
C VAL A 78 -1.21 0.50 0.87
N PRO A 79 -0.87 1.81 0.81
CA PRO A 79 -1.40 2.78 1.76
C PRO A 79 -2.91 2.96 1.57
N PRO A 80 -3.71 2.98 2.65
CA PRO A 80 -5.16 3.15 2.54
C PRO A 80 -5.56 4.59 2.19
N THR A 81 -6.67 4.73 1.48
CA THR A 81 -7.35 6.03 1.35
C THR A 81 -8.24 6.26 2.56
N VAL A 82 -7.91 7.26 3.36
CA VAL A 82 -8.59 7.57 4.62
C VAL A 82 -9.66 8.65 4.44
N THR A 83 -10.84 8.43 5.03
CA THR A 83 -11.94 9.40 5.04
C THR A 83 -12.59 9.44 6.41
N LEU A 84 -13.00 10.63 6.84
CA LEU A 84 -13.76 10.85 8.07
C LEU A 84 -15.01 11.65 7.71
N THR A 85 -16.18 11.06 7.93
CA THR A 85 -17.48 11.65 7.59
C THR A 85 -18.45 11.53 8.76
N THR A 86 -19.53 12.31 8.71
CA THR A 86 -20.66 12.19 9.63
C THR A 86 -21.93 11.96 8.83
N ASP A 87 -22.83 11.15 9.34
CA ASP A 87 -24.19 11.05 8.81
C ASP A 87 -25.12 12.09 9.48
N ASN A 88 -26.34 12.22 8.96
CA ASN A 88 -27.37 13.10 9.52
C ASN A 88 -27.93 12.60 10.87
N GLY A 89 -27.62 11.36 11.26
CA GLY A 89 -28.03 10.73 12.52
C GLY A 89 -27.06 10.95 13.69
N GLY A 90 -25.94 11.64 13.45
CA GLY A 90 -24.89 11.86 14.45
C GLY A 90 -23.91 10.69 14.57
N VAL A 91 -23.89 9.79 13.59
CA VAL A 91 -22.89 8.72 13.47
C VAL A 91 -21.69 9.26 12.72
N VAL A 92 -20.52 9.13 13.32
CA VAL A 92 -19.24 9.49 12.72
C VAL A 92 -18.58 8.23 12.19
N ILE A 93 -18.19 8.26 10.93
CA ILE A 93 -17.64 7.12 10.19
C ILE A 93 -16.21 7.45 9.78
N CYS A 94 -15.27 6.64 10.26
CA CYS A 94 -13.89 6.67 9.81
C CYS A 94 -13.61 5.43 8.97
N GLN A 95 -13.09 5.63 7.77
CA GLN A 95 -12.88 4.57 6.80
C GLN A 95 -11.46 4.63 6.26
N ALA A 96 -10.76 3.50 6.33
CA ALA A 96 -9.46 3.25 5.70
C ALA A 96 -9.67 2.27 4.54
N SER A 97 -9.64 2.78 3.31
CA SER A 97 -10.05 2.03 2.12
C SER A 97 -8.88 1.39 1.40
N ALA A 98 -9.04 0.13 1.00
CA ALA A 98 -8.12 -0.62 0.14
C ALA A 98 -6.64 -0.60 0.61
N GLY A 99 -6.40 -0.67 1.92
CA GLY A 99 -5.06 -0.81 2.50
C GLY A 99 -4.55 -2.25 2.44
N LYS A 100 -3.24 -2.44 2.30
CA LYS A 100 -2.57 -3.74 2.45
C LYS A 100 -1.31 -3.57 3.32
N PRO A 101 -1.21 -4.19 4.50
CA PRO A 101 -2.27 -4.94 5.20
C PRO A 101 -3.43 -4.03 5.64
N ALA A 102 -4.45 -4.60 6.29
CA ALA A 102 -5.56 -3.82 6.87
C ALA A 102 -5.01 -2.77 7.85
N ALA A 103 -5.56 -1.55 7.79
CA ALA A 103 -5.20 -0.49 8.73
C ALA A 103 -5.93 -0.67 10.07
N GLU A 104 -5.35 -0.15 11.13
CA GLU A 104 -5.99 -0.06 12.44
C GLU A 104 -6.66 1.30 12.59
N ILE A 105 -7.84 1.33 13.21
CA ILE A 105 -8.59 2.55 13.46
C ILE A 105 -8.82 2.68 14.96
N SER A 106 -8.51 3.85 15.52
CA SER A 106 -8.81 4.19 16.91
C SER A 106 -9.37 5.61 17.02
N TRP A 107 -10.07 5.89 18.13
CA TRP A 107 -10.81 7.14 18.32
C TRP A 107 -10.28 7.92 19.52
N VAL A 108 -10.33 9.25 19.43
CA VAL A 108 -10.05 10.17 20.52
C VAL A 108 -11.19 11.20 20.63
N PRO A 109 -11.79 11.39 21.82
CA PRO A 109 -11.65 10.52 23.01
C PRO A 109 -12.07 9.07 22.73
N ALA A 110 -11.50 8.15 23.52
CA ALA A 110 -11.74 6.73 23.36
C ALA A 110 -13.24 6.42 23.52
N ASN A 111 -13.78 5.62 22.60
CA ASN A 111 -15.17 5.18 22.62
C ASN A 111 -15.22 3.66 22.54
N ASN A 112 -15.82 3.03 23.55
CA ASN A 112 -15.99 1.57 23.64
C ASN A 112 -17.21 1.04 22.86
N HIS A 113 -18.05 1.94 22.32
CA HIS A 113 -19.22 1.59 21.51
C HIS A 113 -18.98 1.72 20.00
N SER A 114 -17.72 1.72 19.55
CA SER A 114 -17.41 1.71 18.11
C SER A 114 -17.81 0.40 17.46
N THR A 115 -18.49 0.50 16.33
CA THR A 115 -18.77 -0.66 15.45
C THR A 115 -17.72 -0.72 14.36
N GLU A 116 -17.10 -1.88 14.18
CA GLU A 116 -16.09 -2.12 13.15
C GLU A 116 -16.61 -3.06 12.07
N LYS A 117 -16.28 -2.75 10.82
CA LYS A 117 -16.56 -3.59 9.65
C LYS A 117 -15.31 -3.70 8.80
N GLU A 118 -15.10 -4.89 8.25
CA GLU A 118 -13.98 -5.19 7.38
C GLU A 118 -14.49 -5.81 6.08
N VAL A 119 -13.94 -5.34 4.96
CA VAL A 119 -14.26 -5.85 3.62
C VAL A 119 -12.95 -6.25 2.94
N HIS A 120 -12.84 -7.54 2.63
CA HIS A 120 -11.71 -8.09 1.88
C HIS A 120 -11.97 -7.99 0.38
N HIS A 121 -11.02 -7.42 -0.36
CA HIS A 121 -11.08 -7.31 -1.80
C HIS A 121 -10.35 -8.46 -2.48
N ARG A 122 -10.74 -8.79 -3.72
CA ARG A 122 -10.10 -9.88 -4.50
C ARG A 122 -8.62 -9.64 -4.80
N ASN A 123 -8.19 -8.38 -4.82
CA ASN A 123 -6.80 -7.97 -5.04
C ASN A 123 -5.93 -8.05 -3.77
N GLY A 124 -6.47 -8.59 -2.66
CA GLY A 124 -5.75 -8.74 -1.39
C GLY A 124 -5.67 -7.47 -0.53
N THR A 125 -6.29 -6.36 -0.96
CA THR A 125 -6.47 -5.18 -0.12
C THR A 125 -7.67 -5.33 0.82
N VAL A 126 -7.70 -4.52 1.86
CA VAL A 126 -8.75 -4.53 2.88
C VAL A 126 -9.26 -3.11 3.12
N THR A 127 -10.59 -2.96 3.15
CA THR A 127 -11.23 -1.74 3.65
C THR A 127 -11.72 -1.98 5.07
N ARG A 128 -11.24 -1.18 6.01
CA ARG A 128 -11.75 -1.17 7.40
C ARG A 128 -12.55 0.11 7.64
N VAL A 129 -13.71 -0.05 8.25
CA VAL A 129 -14.62 1.04 8.61
C VAL A 129 -14.91 0.93 10.10
N SER A 130 -14.73 2.02 10.83
CA SER A 130 -15.17 2.16 12.21
C SER A 130 -16.21 3.26 12.28
N SER A 131 -17.31 3.02 12.99
CA SER A 131 -18.39 4.00 13.17
C SER A 131 -18.73 4.15 14.64
N ILE A 132 -18.93 5.38 15.08
CA ILE A 132 -19.33 5.70 16.45
C ILE A 132 -20.55 6.61 16.47
N ASP A 133 -21.49 6.34 17.36
CA ASP A 133 -22.55 7.28 17.68
C ASP A 133 -21.95 8.44 18.49
N TRP A 134 -21.86 9.63 17.90
CA TRP A 134 -21.31 10.79 18.57
C TRP A 134 -22.39 11.80 18.95
N LYS A 135 -22.88 11.66 20.18
CA LYS A 135 -23.88 12.57 20.77
C LYS A 135 -23.30 13.44 21.89
N SER A 136 -21.97 13.64 21.89
CA SER A 136 -21.29 14.28 23.01
C SER A 136 -21.36 15.80 22.95
N ASN A 137 -22.07 16.40 23.91
CA ASN A 137 -22.07 17.84 24.17
C ASN A 137 -20.79 18.32 24.91
N VAL A 138 -19.91 17.40 25.31
CA VAL A 138 -18.72 17.68 26.15
C VAL A 138 -17.44 17.79 25.31
N HIS A 139 -17.35 17.04 24.20
CA HIS A 139 -16.20 17.07 23.28
C HIS A 139 -16.74 17.34 21.86
N PRO A 140 -16.66 18.58 21.36
CA PRO A 140 -17.21 18.94 20.05
C PRO A 140 -16.41 18.34 18.89
N THR A 141 -15.16 17.98 19.17
CA THR A 141 -14.23 17.39 18.23
C THR A 141 -14.08 15.90 18.47
N VAL A 142 -14.22 15.14 17.40
CA VAL A 142 -13.90 13.71 17.33
C VAL A 142 -12.68 13.54 16.44
N THR A 143 -11.72 12.74 16.89
CA THR A 143 -10.51 12.44 16.13
C THR A 143 -10.43 10.95 15.85
N CYS A 144 -10.22 10.60 14.59
CA CYS A 144 -9.90 9.25 14.14
C CYS A 144 -8.39 9.15 13.87
N LEU A 145 -7.77 8.12 14.46
CA LEU A 145 -6.37 7.75 14.27
C LEU A 145 -6.32 6.48 13.44
N ILE A 146 -5.63 6.54 12.30
CA ILE A 146 -5.42 5.42 11.39
C ILE A 146 -3.95 5.06 11.40
N THR A 147 -3.66 3.81 11.76
CA THR A 147 -2.30 3.26 11.83
C THR A 147 -2.10 2.26 10.70
N HIS A 148 -1.07 2.45 9.87
CA HIS A 148 -0.74 1.54 8.77
C HIS A 148 0.77 1.51 8.51
N PRO A 149 1.37 0.37 8.13
CA PRO A 149 2.81 0.26 7.90
C PRO A 149 3.38 1.27 6.89
N ALA A 150 2.59 1.70 5.90
CA ALA A 150 3.02 2.72 4.95
C ALA A 150 2.73 4.15 5.41
N THR A 151 1.74 4.38 6.27
CA THR A 151 1.34 5.72 6.68
C THR A 151 0.52 5.75 7.96
N ASN A 152 0.80 6.72 8.83
CA ASN A 152 -0.05 7.04 9.97
C ASN A 152 -0.80 8.33 9.66
N LYS A 153 -2.13 8.33 9.87
CA LYS A 153 -3.00 9.46 9.57
C LYS A 153 -3.90 9.78 10.74
N THR A 154 -4.15 11.06 10.93
CA THR A 154 -5.05 11.58 11.96
C THR A 154 -6.03 12.51 11.29
N LEU A 155 -7.33 12.24 11.43
CA LEU A 155 -8.41 13.08 10.91
C LEU A 155 -9.25 13.55 12.09
N SER A 156 -9.61 14.83 12.11
CA SER A 156 -10.48 15.39 13.15
C SER A 156 -11.67 16.07 12.51
N LEU A 157 -12.83 15.90 13.13
CA LEU A 157 -14.08 16.53 12.73
C LEU A 157 -14.65 17.30 13.90
N ASP A 158 -14.95 18.59 13.68
CA ASP A 158 -15.70 19.41 14.61
C ASP A 158 -17.18 19.42 14.18
N LEU A 159 -18.04 18.86 15.03
CA LEU A 159 -19.46 18.70 14.75
C LEU A 159 -20.25 20.02 14.88
N LEU A 160 -19.70 21.01 15.59
CA LEU A 160 -20.29 22.34 15.64
C LEU A 160 -20.16 23.06 14.28
N TYR A 161 -19.02 22.89 13.60
CA TYR A 161 -18.76 23.52 12.30
C TYR A 161 -19.42 22.77 11.12
N ALA A 162 -19.58 21.45 11.23
CA ALA A 162 -20.27 20.64 10.23
C ALA A 162 -21.76 21.03 10.07
N SER A 163 -22.44 21.31 11.19
CA SER A 163 -23.86 21.74 11.17
C SER A 163 -24.05 23.15 10.58
N LEU A 164 -23.12 24.08 10.86
CA LEU A 164 -23.08 25.42 10.27
C LEU A 164 -22.79 25.37 8.76
N ASN A 165 -21.80 24.59 8.31
CA ASN A 165 -21.51 24.45 6.87
C ASN A 165 -22.67 23.83 6.10
N LEU A 166 -23.40 22.87 6.67
CA LEU A 166 -24.62 22.32 6.06
C LEU A 166 -25.70 23.40 5.90
N TYR A 167 -25.85 24.28 6.89
CA TYR A 167 -26.74 25.43 6.83
C TYR A 167 -26.30 26.47 5.78
N TYR A 168 -24.98 26.74 5.66
CA TYR A 168 -24.43 27.63 4.63
C TYR A 168 -24.49 27.05 3.21
N LEU A 169 -24.35 25.74 3.02
CA LEU A 169 -24.53 25.06 1.71
C LEU A 169 -25.96 25.13 1.19
N MET A 170 -26.96 25.22 2.07
CA MET A 170 -28.35 25.50 1.68
C MET A 170 -28.56 26.95 1.21
N ILE A 171 -27.59 27.85 1.44
CA ILE A 171 -27.66 29.29 1.12
C ILE A 171 -26.57 29.74 0.11
N GLY A 172 -25.53 28.94 -0.16
CA GLY A 172 -24.33 29.38 -0.87
C GLY A 172 -23.86 28.43 -1.98
N GLY A 173 -23.61 28.99 -3.16
CA GLY A 173 -23.28 28.28 -4.40
C GLY A 173 -21.93 27.55 -4.43
N SER A 174 -21.81 26.74 -5.48
CA SER A 174 -20.68 25.90 -5.89
C SER A 174 -19.29 26.56 -5.77
N VAL A 175 -18.39 25.93 -5.02
CA VAL A 175 -16.94 26.17 -5.10
C VAL A 175 -16.25 24.89 -5.56
N SER A 176 -15.70 24.93 -6.76
CA SER A 176 -14.86 23.88 -7.34
C SER A 176 -13.50 23.88 -6.66
N VAL A 177 -13.10 22.75 -6.05
CA VAL A 177 -11.75 22.57 -5.53
C VAL A 177 -10.99 21.62 -6.46
N ALA A 178 -9.97 22.15 -7.14
CA ALA A 178 -9.00 21.34 -7.85
C ALA A 178 -7.99 20.77 -6.85
N ALA A 179 -7.83 19.44 -6.82
CA ALA A 179 -6.80 18.76 -6.04
C ALA A 179 -5.61 18.42 -6.93
N ALA A 180 -4.44 18.94 -6.55
CA ALA A 180 -3.16 18.66 -7.19
C ALA A 180 -2.74 17.20 -6.99
N ILE A 181 -2.23 16.61 -8.07
CA ILE A 181 -1.74 15.24 -8.19
C ILE A 181 -0.49 15.08 -7.33
N GLY A 182 -0.63 14.39 -6.20
CA GLY A 182 0.49 13.98 -5.36
C GLY A 182 1.19 12.77 -5.99
N ILE A 183 2.36 12.99 -6.58
CA ILE A 183 3.27 11.95 -7.06
C ILE A 183 3.64 11.07 -5.87
N GLY A 184 3.06 9.88 -5.80
CA GLY A 184 3.41 8.86 -4.83
C GLY A 184 4.86 8.46 -5.05
N VAL A 185 5.65 8.44 -3.97
CA VAL A 185 7.02 7.93 -3.98
C VAL A 185 6.96 6.44 -4.31
N ILE A 186 7.26 6.10 -5.57
CA ILE A 186 7.27 4.72 -6.05
C ILE A 186 8.54 4.06 -5.49
N LEU A 187 8.37 3.18 -4.51
CA LEU A 187 9.45 2.45 -3.86
C LEU A 187 10.14 1.53 -4.87
N CYS A 188 11.42 1.79 -5.15
CA CYS A 188 12.27 0.89 -5.92
C CYS A 188 12.83 -0.19 -4.98
N LEU A 189 12.43 -1.44 -5.21
CA LEU A 189 12.93 -2.57 -4.41
C LEU A 189 14.12 -3.22 -5.11
N ILE A 190 15.20 -3.42 -4.35
CA ILE A 190 16.45 -4.02 -4.82
C ILE A 190 16.67 -5.32 -4.06
N PHE A 191 16.44 -6.45 -4.73
CA PHE A 191 16.73 -7.76 -4.18
C PHE A 191 18.17 -8.14 -4.49
N ARG A 192 18.99 -8.36 -3.45
CA ARG A 192 20.36 -8.85 -3.62
C ARG A 192 20.37 -10.36 -3.56
N CYS A 193 21.09 -10.98 -4.49
CA CYS A 193 21.38 -12.40 -4.45
C CYS A 193 22.70 -12.60 -3.68
N LYS A 194 22.61 -13.00 -2.41
CA LYS A 194 23.74 -13.27 -1.51
C LYS A 194 23.43 -14.40 -0.56
#